data_AF-A0A6L7YB02-F1
#
_entry.id   AF-A0A6L7YB02-F1
#
_cell.length_a   1.000
_cell.length_b   1.000
_cell.length_c   1.000
_cell.angle_alpha   90.00
_cell.angle_beta   90.00
_cell.angle_gamma   90.00
#
_symmetry.space_group_name_H-M   'P 1'
#
loop_
_entity.id
_entity.type
_entity.pdbx_description
1 polymer ?
#
loop_
_entity_poly.entity_id
_entity_poly.type
_entity_poly.pdbx_seq_one_letter_code
_entity_poly.pdbx_strand_id
1 'polypeptide(L)'
;MTESESTQHWWAPELTRRNLLRGGLLGGVGLAAAALIGCGGDDDDDDDDGASTGAATGGTSGGSTTTTTADTSSGDDSGDGDTVAADDGDGEEEAGPGYGLVRDETLPYPYQFPEPPGLTPKAGGIMRIAATWNVATMDPTASAAGGTITAPNMVYNRLLGMVGGVDKNPFTIELEGELASSWERTPDGALFSFGIRDDIKWQNIAPLNGRPFTSADAKYAFDRYAAEGVHKSYWANVSGIETPDDTSMTIAMSKVTADFILPLASRYQTIFPKELVDDGTISDKVVGTGPMILDEAEAGSHAVFSKNPDYFEREVL
;
A
#
# COMPACT_ATOMS: atom_id res chain seq x y z
N MET A 1 -7.28 -25.00 -25.82
CA MET A 1 -7.28 -23.56 -25.56
C MET A 1 -6.25 -23.33 -24.48
N THR A 2 -5.15 -22.69 -24.85
CA THR A 2 -3.97 -22.50 -23.99
C THR A 2 -4.10 -21.17 -23.24
N GLU A 3 -3.59 -21.12 -22.00
CA GLU A 3 -3.61 -19.95 -21.08
C GLU A 3 -3.06 -18.63 -21.67
N SER A 4 -2.39 -18.67 -22.83
CA SER A 4 -1.87 -17.47 -23.51
C SER A 4 -2.93 -16.68 -24.29
N GLU A 5 -4.15 -17.19 -24.48
CA GLU A 5 -5.19 -16.51 -25.26
C GLU A 5 -6.12 -15.61 -24.40
N SER A 6 -6.07 -15.70 -23.06
CA SER A 6 -6.93 -14.86 -22.19
C SER A 6 -6.35 -13.47 -21.90
N THR A 7 -5.04 -13.27 -22.07
CA THR A 7 -4.34 -12.04 -21.65
C THR A 7 -4.08 -11.03 -22.78
N GLN A 8 -4.42 -11.34 -24.04
CA GLN A 8 -4.05 -10.47 -25.18
C GLN A 8 -5.16 -9.57 -25.74
N HIS A 9 -6.37 -9.55 -25.18
CA HIS A 9 -7.49 -8.77 -25.74
C HIS A 9 -7.77 -7.40 -25.07
N TRP A 10 -6.98 -6.98 -24.08
CA TRP A 10 -7.31 -5.80 -23.27
C TRP A 10 -6.59 -4.50 -23.64
N TRP A 11 -5.71 -4.50 -24.66
CA TRP A 11 -4.88 -3.33 -24.98
C TRP A 11 -4.93 -2.86 -26.45
N ALA A 12 -6.12 -2.75 -27.03
CA ALA A 12 -6.27 -1.98 -28.27
C ALA A 12 -7.65 -1.32 -28.35
N PRO A 13 -7.79 -0.02 -28.02
CA PRO A 13 -8.95 0.73 -28.47
C PRO A 13 -8.84 0.96 -29.98
N GLU A 14 -9.69 0.31 -30.77
CA GLU A 14 -9.90 0.68 -32.17
C GLU A 14 -10.49 2.10 -32.21
N LEU A 15 -9.67 3.08 -32.59
CA LEU A 15 -10.10 4.44 -32.88
C LEU A 15 -11.02 4.45 -34.12
N THR A 16 -12.31 4.25 -33.91
CA THR A 16 -13.31 4.42 -34.98
C THR A 16 -13.73 5.88 -35.09
N ARG A 17 -13.95 6.34 -36.33
CA ARG A 17 -14.40 7.71 -36.67
C ARG A 17 -15.66 8.17 -35.92
N ARG A 18 -16.40 7.25 -35.30
CA ARG A 18 -17.59 7.52 -34.50
C ARG A 18 -17.29 8.11 -33.11
N ASN A 19 -16.12 7.85 -32.52
CA ASN A 19 -15.74 8.41 -31.21
C ASN A 19 -15.18 9.84 -31.30
N LEU A 20 -14.63 10.25 -32.44
CA LEU A 20 -14.13 11.61 -32.67
C LEU A 20 -15.25 12.66 -32.80
N LEU A 21 -16.51 12.26 -33.04
CA LEU A 21 -17.63 13.19 -33.20
C LEU A 21 -18.43 13.43 -31.90
N ARG A 22 -18.10 12.74 -30.80
CA ARG A 22 -18.73 12.98 -29.48
C ARG A 22 -17.96 13.93 -28.57
N GLY A 23 -16.68 14.20 -28.84
CA GLY A 23 -15.85 15.14 -28.07
C GLY A 23 -15.96 16.63 -28.47
N GLY A 24 -16.86 16.99 -29.40
CA GLY A 24 -16.85 18.30 -30.05
C GLY A 24 -17.91 19.32 -29.61
N LEU A 25 -18.64 19.15 -28.50
CA LEU A 25 -19.83 19.98 -28.23
C LEU A 25 -20.00 20.55 -26.80
N LEU A 26 -18.94 20.64 -25.99
CA LEU A 26 -18.99 21.30 -24.66
C LEU A 26 -17.78 22.22 -24.40
N GLY A 27 -17.43 23.06 -25.37
CA GLY A 27 -16.34 24.04 -25.23
C GLY A 27 -16.66 25.35 -25.92
N GLY A 28 -17.79 25.97 -25.57
CA GLY A 28 -18.19 27.26 -26.15
C GLY A 28 -19.11 28.03 -25.21
N VAL A 29 -18.74 29.30 -24.97
CA VAL A 29 -19.45 30.38 -24.27
C VAL A 29 -19.12 30.54 -22.77
N GLY A 30 -18.19 31.46 -22.50
CA GLY A 30 -17.86 31.99 -21.17
C GLY A 30 -16.85 33.14 -21.29
N LEU A 31 -17.28 34.27 -21.84
CA LEU A 31 -16.51 35.49 -22.10
C LEU A 31 -16.13 36.25 -20.80
N ALA A 32 -14.84 36.61 -20.71
CA ALA A 32 -14.27 37.91 -20.32
C ALA A 32 -14.98 38.83 -19.29
N ALA A 33 -14.29 39.09 -18.17
CA ALA A 33 -14.15 40.40 -17.48
C ALA A 33 -13.16 40.22 -16.31
N ALA A 34 -12.27 41.11 -15.89
CA ALA A 34 -11.67 42.34 -16.37
C ALA A 34 -10.50 42.58 -15.39
N ALA A 35 -9.31 42.89 -15.89
CA ALA A 35 -8.19 43.37 -15.07
C ALA A 35 -8.36 44.87 -14.81
N LEU A 36 -7.93 45.37 -13.64
CA LEU A 36 -7.32 46.71 -13.44
C LEU A 36 -6.82 46.88 -11.97
N ILE A 37 -5.49 46.88 -11.82
CA ILE A 37 -4.60 47.83 -11.10
C ILE A 37 -4.88 48.24 -9.64
N GLY A 38 -3.83 48.13 -8.80
CA GLY A 38 -3.62 48.99 -7.63
C GLY A 38 -2.35 48.67 -6.81
N CYS A 39 -1.34 49.54 -6.89
CA CYS A 39 -0.06 49.53 -6.12
C CYS A 39 -0.18 50.06 -4.69
N GLY A 40 0.85 49.77 -3.86
CA GLY A 40 1.33 50.58 -2.71
C GLY A 40 1.36 49.79 -1.39
N GLY A 41 2.39 49.81 -0.54
CA GLY A 41 3.62 50.58 -0.40
C GLY A 41 4.18 50.31 1.03
N ASP A 42 5.48 50.49 1.21
CA ASP A 42 6.34 50.09 2.34
C ASP A 42 6.11 50.81 3.71
N ASP A 43 6.87 50.32 4.71
CA ASP A 43 7.55 51.02 5.83
C ASP A 43 7.11 50.69 7.30
N ASP A 44 8.10 50.09 8.00
CA ASP A 44 8.73 50.43 9.30
C ASP A 44 8.08 50.18 10.69
N ASP A 45 8.82 49.33 11.42
CA ASP A 45 9.49 49.54 12.73
C ASP A 45 8.82 49.38 14.12
N ASP A 46 9.67 48.77 14.98
CA ASP A 46 9.91 48.87 16.42
C ASP A 46 9.14 48.00 17.47
N ASP A 47 9.94 47.06 18.04
CA ASP A 47 10.31 46.88 19.46
C ASP A 47 9.21 46.87 20.55
N ASP A 48 9.15 45.82 21.40
CA ASP A 48 10.08 45.67 22.53
C ASP A 48 9.67 44.55 23.52
N ASP A 49 10.70 43.90 24.05
CA ASP A 49 10.91 43.30 25.38
C ASP A 49 9.85 42.52 26.20
N GLY A 50 10.30 41.37 26.72
CA GLY A 50 9.65 40.64 27.80
C GLY A 50 10.40 39.39 28.27
N ALA A 51 11.59 39.56 28.85
CA ALA A 51 12.40 38.49 29.42
C ALA A 51 11.93 38.02 30.82
N SER A 52 12.17 36.72 31.07
CA SER A 52 12.81 36.17 32.29
C SER A 52 11.98 35.59 33.46
N THR A 53 12.53 34.46 33.95
CA THR A 53 12.37 33.73 35.22
C THR A 53 11.22 32.70 35.31
N GLY A 54 11.40 31.50 35.86
CA GLY A 54 12.44 31.01 36.77
C GLY A 54 12.59 29.49 36.81
N ALA A 55 13.61 29.09 37.57
CA ALA A 55 14.27 27.80 37.59
C ALA A 55 13.58 26.69 38.42
N ALA A 56 13.92 25.46 38.04
CA ALA A 56 14.29 24.29 38.83
C ALA A 56 13.66 24.06 40.22
N THR A 57 13.13 22.85 40.42
CA THR A 57 13.44 22.00 41.58
C THR A 57 13.44 20.53 41.16
N GLY A 58 14.53 19.83 41.51
CA GLY A 58 14.68 18.38 41.37
C GLY A 58 14.17 17.63 42.60
N GLY A 59 14.02 16.32 42.44
CA GLY A 59 13.69 15.38 43.50
C GLY A 59 13.95 13.94 43.06
N THR A 60 15.08 13.40 43.50
CA THR A 60 15.62 12.06 43.29
C THR A 60 15.02 11.02 44.25
N SER A 61 14.80 9.78 43.79
CA SER A 61 15.16 8.52 44.50
C SER A 61 14.92 7.35 43.53
N GLY A 62 15.96 6.64 43.05
CA GLY A 62 16.52 5.43 43.67
C GLY A 62 15.74 4.20 43.15
N GLY A 63 16.24 3.24 42.39
CA GLY A 63 17.57 2.63 42.34
C GLY A 63 17.40 1.15 42.73
N SER A 64 17.46 0.22 41.77
CA SER A 64 17.85 -1.17 42.03
C SER A 64 18.35 -1.84 40.75
N THR A 65 19.62 -2.22 40.82
CA THR A 65 20.45 -2.90 39.84
C THR A 65 20.25 -4.41 39.89
N THR A 66 20.33 -5.11 38.77
CA THR A 66 20.86 -6.48 38.75
C THR A 66 21.70 -6.66 37.48
N THR A 67 22.97 -6.98 37.73
CA THR A 67 24.06 -7.22 36.79
C THR A 67 23.97 -8.60 36.17
N THR A 68 24.34 -8.76 34.90
CA THR A 68 24.97 -9.99 34.42
C THR A 68 26.06 -9.63 33.42
N THR A 69 27.27 -10.06 33.76
CA THR A 69 28.55 -9.91 33.07
C THR A 69 28.63 -10.76 31.82
N ALA A 70 29.21 -10.23 30.74
CA ALA A 70 29.85 -11.02 29.69
C ALA A 70 31.22 -10.40 29.37
N ASP A 71 32.20 -11.30 29.38
CA ASP A 71 33.64 -11.11 29.40
C ASP A 71 34.17 -10.72 28.01
N THR A 72 35.11 -9.77 27.97
CA THR A 72 35.88 -9.40 26.77
C THR A 72 37.32 -9.83 26.97
N SER A 73 37.77 -10.79 26.15
CA SER A 73 39.19 -11.11 26.00
C SER A 73 39.64 -10.71 24.59
N SER A 74 40.54 -9.73 24.58
CA SER A 74 41.35 -9.27 23.46
C SER A 74 42.50 -10.24 23.17
N GLY A 75 42.73 -10.54 21.90
CA GLY A 75 43.96 -11.16 21.40
C GLY A 75 44.34 -10.50 20.06
N ASP A 76 45.41 -9.72 20.10
CA ASP A 76 46.20 -9.30 18.93
C ASP A 76 46.85 -10.53 18.28
N ASP A 77 46.81 -10.63 16.95
CA ASP A 77 47.92 -11.19 16.17
C ASP A 77 47.95 -10.60 14.76
N SER A 78 49.14 -10.19 14.33
CA SER A 78 49.42 -9.50 13.07
C SER A 78 50.11 -10.43 12.09
N GLY A 79 49.65 -10.42 10.84
CA GLY A 79 50.42 -10.84 9.66
C GLY A 79 50.12 -12.25 9.15
N ASP A 80 49.53 -12.37 7.97
CA ASP A 80 50.31 -12.43 6.73
C ASP A 80 49.39 -12.17 5.54
N GLY A 81 49.87 -11.37 4.59
CA GLY A 81 49.15 -11.11 3.36
C GLY A 81 49.44 -12.21 2.37
N ASP A 82 48.43 -13.00 2.01
CA ASP A 82 48.49 -13.85 0.83
C ASP A 82 47.49 -13.33 -0.20
N THR A 83 48.04 -12.73 -1.24
CA THR A 83 47.35 -12.34 -2.46
C THR A 83 46.98 -13.61 -3.23
N VAL A 84 45.72 -14.03 -3.18
CA VAL A 84 45.24 -15.05 -4.11
C VAL A 84 44.84 -14.36 -5.41
N ALA A 85 45.59 -14.73 -6.45
CA ALA A 85 45.53 -14.21 -7.80
C ALA A 85 44.14 -14.31 -8.43
N ALA A 86 43.86 -13.36 -9.31
CA ALA A 86 42.80 -13.48 -10.30
C ALA A 86 43.06 -14.75 -11.13
N ASP A 87 42.16 -15.72 -11.01
CA ASP A 87 42.04 -16.81 -11.96
C ASP A 87 41.09 -16.34 -13.05
N ASP A 88 41.68 -15.87 -14.15
CA ASP A 88 40.99 -15.61 -15.42
C ASP A 88 40.57 -16.95 -16.02
N GLY A 89 39.49 -17.52 -15.47
CA GLY A 89 38.79 -18.69 -16.00
C GLY A 89 37.66 -18.27 -16.93
N ASP A 90 37.96 -18.29 -18.23
CA ASP A 90 37.07 -18.16 -19.37
C ASP A 90 36.08 -19.33 -19.47
N GLY A 91 35.13 -19.39 -18.53
CA GLY A 91 33.95 -20.24 -18.61
C GLY A 91 32.71 -19.41 -18.88
N GLU A 92 32.33 -19.25 -20.15
CA GLU A 92 31.00 -18.78 -20.51
C GLU A 92 29.97 -19.85 -20.11
N GLU A 93 29.51 -19.82 -18.85
CA GLU A 93 28.29 -20.52 -18.46
C GLU A 93 27.10 -19.74 -19.03
N GLU A 94 26.58 -20.24 -20.15
CA GLU A 94 25.35 -19.83 -20.81
C GLU A 94 24.20 -19.70 -19.79
N ALA A 95 23.94 -18.47 -19.35
CA ALA A 95 22.78 -18.13 -18.54
C ALA A 95 21.52 -18.30 -19.41
N GLY A 96 20.80 -19.41 -19.21
CA GLY A 96 19.47 -19.59 -19.76
C GLY A 96 18.50 -18.47 -19.34
N PRO A 97 17.39 -18.24 -20.07
CA PRO A 97 16.51 -17.10 -19.83
C PRO A 97 15.69 -17.33 -18.55
N GLY A 98 16.23 -16.86 -17.44
CA GLY A 98 15.67 -16.93 -16.11
C GLY A 98 16.75 -16.43 -15.16
N TYR A 99 16.42 -15.44 -14.34
CA TYR A 99 17.35 -14.73 -13.46
C TYR A 99 18.39 -15.68 -12.85
N GLY A 100 19.67 -15.48 -13.17
CA GLY A 100 20.78 -16.20 -12.58
C GLY A 100 20.88 -15.88 -11.09
N LEU A 101 20.05 -16.54 -10.29
CA LEU A 101 20.24 -16.65 -8.85
C LEU A 101 21.52 -17.45 -8.66
N VAL A 102 22.54 -16.83 -8.05
CA VAL A 102 23.77 -17.52 -7.65
C VAL A 102 23.35 -18.62 -6.68
N ARG A 103 23.31 -19.86 -7.17
CA ARG A 103 23.11 -21.05 -6.35
C ARG A 103 24.37 -21.26 -5.53
N ASP A 104 24.44 -20.63 -4.36
CA ASP A 104 25.49 -20.95 -3.39
C ASP A 104 25.08 -22.24 -2.64
N GLU A 105 25.61 -23.36 -3.13
CA GLU A 105 25.40 -24.69 -2.54
C GLU A 105 26.00 -24.85 -1.14
N THR A 106 26.82 -23.88 -0.68
CA THR A 106 27.48 -23.93 0.63
C THR A 106 26.62 -23.41 1.77
N LEU A 107 25.47 -22.80 1.47
CA LEU A 107 24.59 -22.29 2.51
C LEU A 107 23.82 -23.42 3.20
N PRO A 108 23.77 -23.43 4.55
CA PRO A 108 23.12 -24.50 5.32
C PRO A 108 21.58 -24.47 5.27
N TYR A 109 20.99 -23.52 4.53
CA TYR A 109 19.55 -23.37 4.37
C TYR A 109 19.20 -23.40 2.87
N PRO A 110 18.19 -24.19 2.45
CA PRO A 110 17.74 -24.17 1.06
C PRO A 110 17.18 -22.79 0.72
N TYR A 111 17.70 -22.16 -0.34
CA TYR A 111 17.35 -20.80 -0.75
C TYR A 111 15.86 -20.62 -1.09
N GLN A 112 15.21 -21.71 -1.48
CA GLN A 112 13.78 -21.83 -1.73
C GLN A 112 13.44 -23.27 -1.39
N PHE A 113 12.34 -23.55 -0.68
CA PHE A 113 11.80 -24.91 -0.73
C PHE A 113 11.34 -25.11 -2.17
N PRO A 114 12.03 -25.92 -3.01
CA PRO A 114 11.51 -26.17 -4.34
C PRO A 114 10.12 -26.77 -4.16
N GLU A 115 9.13 -26.24 -4.89
CA GLU A 115 7.81 -26.83 -4.84
C GLU A 115 7.95 -28.31 -5.20
N PRO A 116 7.47 -29.22 -4.33
CA PRO A 116 7.59 -30.65 -4.60
C PRO A 116 6.92 -30.96 -5.94
N PRO A 117 7.66 -31.56 -6.89
CA PRO A 117 7.15 -31.75 -8.24
C PRO A 117 5.89 -32.62 -8.22
N GLY A 118 4.85 -32.16 -8.91
CA GLY A 118 3.58 -32.88 -9.01
C GLY A 118 2.60 -32.71 -7.85
N LEU A 119 2.84 -31.75 -6.94
CA LEU A 119 1.81 -31.32 -5.99
C LEU A 119 1.01 -30.14 -6.55
N THR A 120 -0.30 -30.30 -6.64
CA THR A 120 -1.22 -29.20 -6.90
C THR A 120 -1.61 -28.54 -5.58
N PRO A 121 -1.61 -27.20 -5.46
CA PRO A 121 -2.16 -26.50 -4.31
C PRO A 121 -3.57 -27.00 -3.98
N LYS A 122 -3.84 -27.25 -2.70
CA LYS A 122 -5.16 -27.69 -2.23
C LYS A 122 -5.77 -26.60 -1.39
N ALA A 123 -6.97 -26.18 -1.76
CA ALA A 123 -7.75 -25.24 -0.96
C ALA A 123 -8.10 -25.84 0.41
N GLY A 124 -8.11 -24.98 1.42
CA GLY A 124 -8.49 -25.31 2.79
C GLY A 124 -7.34 -25.70 3.71
N GLY A 125 -7.65 -25.82 5.00
CA GLY A 125 -6.68 -26.01 6.08
C GLY A 125 -6.66 -24.82 7.04
N ILE A 126 -5.78 -24.89 8.04
CA ILE A 126 -5.56 -23.81 9.01
C ILE A 126 -4.10 -23.39 8.91
N MET A 127 -3.87 -22.18 8.42
CA MET A 127 -2.57 -21.53 8.50
C MET A 127 -2.40 -20.92 9.89
N ARG A 128 -1.38 -21.36 10.63
CA ARG A 128 -1.04 -20.83 11.96
C ARG A 128 0.22 -19.99 11.86
N ILE A 129 0.08 -18.68 12.06
CA ILE A 129 1.21 -17.74 12.07
C ILE A 129 1.46 -17.31 13.52
N ALA A 130 2.69 -17.50 13.99
CA ALA A 130 3.14 -16.89 15.23
C ALA A 130 3.69 -15.49 14.92
N ALA A 131 3.20 -14.47 15.62
CA ALA A 131 3.65 -13.11 15.49
C ALA A 131 4.15 -12.58 16.84
N THR A 132 5.17 -11.73 16.81
CA THR A 132 5.75 -11.09 18.02
C THR A 132 5.15 -9.70 18.29
N TRP A 133 4.23 -9.25 17.44
CA TRP A 133 3.60 -7.94 17.50
C TRP A 133 2.14 -8.05 17.95
N ASN A 134 1.66 -7.04 18.67
CA ASN A 134 0.27 -6.93 19.10
C ASN A 134 -0.56 -6.15 18.06
N VAL A 135 -1.84 -6.48 17.94
CA VAL A 135 -2.83 -5.70 17.19
C VAL A 135 -3.51 -4.75 18.17
N ALA A 136 -3.02 -3.52 18.26
CA ALA A 136 -3.53 -2.52 19.21
C ALA A 136 -4.82 -1.83 18.74
N THR A 137 -5.03 -1.77 17.42
CA THR A 137 -6.19 -1.16 16.75
C THR A 137 -6.33 -1.77 15.36
N MET A 138 -7.57 -1.85 14.87
CA MET A 138 -7.93 -2.26 13.51
C MET A 138 -8.03 -1.09 12.53
N ASP A 139 -7.81 0.15 13.00
CA ASP A 139 -7.80 1.33 12.15
C ASP A 139 -6.46 1.48 11.42
N PRO A 140 -6.38 1.27 10.09
CA PRO A 140 -5.11 1.31 9.36
C PRO A 140 -4.55 2.73 9.23
N THR A 141 -5.31 3.78 9.56
CA THR A 141 -4.84 5.17 9.54
C THR A 141 -4.09 5.55 10.82
N ALA A 142 -4.33 4.82 11.92
CA ALA A 142 -3.91 5.22 13.27
C ALA A 142 -2.44 4.89 13.58
N SER A 143 -1.86 3.87 12.96
CA SER A 143 -0.49 3.43 13.24
C SER A 143 0.11 2.63 12.08
N ALA A 144 1.42 2.81 11.85
CA ALA A 144 2.20 2.03 10.89
C ALA A 144 2.75 0.73 11.49
N ALA A 145 2.39 0.41 12.75
CA ALA A 145 2.85 -0.79 13.44
C ALA A 145 2.40 -2.06 12.72
N GLY A 146 3.29 -3.08 12.69
CA GLY A 146 3.07 -4.31 11.92
C GLY A 146 1.73 -5.00 12.19
N GLY A 147 1.26 -5.02 13.44
CA GLY A 147 -0.03 -5.62 13.79
C GLY A 147 -1.24 -4.84 13.30
N THR A 148 -1.23 -3.52 13.46
CA THR A 148 -2.28 -2.61 12.95
C THR A 148 -2.40 -2.66 11.43
N ILE A 149 -1.32 -2.99 10.73
CA ILE A 149 -1.34 -3.11 9.27
C ILE A 149 -1.70 -4.53 8.83
N THR A 150 -1.07 -5.56 9.42
CA THR A 150 -1.18 -6.93 8.90
C THR A 150 -2.55 -7.53 9.13
N ALA A 151 -3.16 -7.33 10.30
CA ALA A 151 -4.46 -7.95 10.61
C ALA A 151 -5.61 -7.37 9.76
N PRO A 152 -5.80 -6.05 9.66
CA PRO A 152 -6.82 -5.48 8.79
C PRO A 152 -6.61 -5.79 7.31
N ASN A 153 -5.36 -5.94 6.85
CA ASN A 153 -5.06 -6.27 5.45
C ASN A 153 -5.44 -7.69 5.03
N MET A 154 -5.79 -8.58 5.97
CA MET A 154 -6.43 -9.84 5.63
C MET A 154 -7.88 -9.63 5.15
N VAL A 155 -8.49 -8.53 5.56
CA VAL A 155 -9.92 -8.22 5.42
C VAL A 155 -10.14 -7.08 4.40
N TYR A 156 -9.24 -6.11 4.32
CA TYR A 156 -9.31 -4.99 3.38
C TYR A 156 -8.47 -5.22 2.12
N ASN A 157 -8.97 -4.74 0.99
CA ASN A 157 -8.20 -4.65 -0.26
C ASN A 157 -7.68 -3.22 -0.48
N ARG A 158 -6.83 -3.07 -1.49
CA ARG A 158 -6.34 -1.78 -2.00
C ARG A 158 -6.95 -1.49 -3.37
N LEU A 159 -6.75 -0.28 -3.88
CA LEU A 159 -7.22 0.04 -5.22
C LEU A 159 -6.46 -0.74 -6.30
N LEU A 160 -5.15 -0.83 -6.14
CA LEU A 160 -4.25 -1.59 -7.00
C LEU A 160 -3.52 -2.68 -6.19
N GLY A 161 -3.03 -3.70 -6.88
CA GLY A 161 -2.14 -4.72 -6.35
C GLY A 161 -0.71 -4.54 -6.86
N MET A 162 0.24 -5.21 -6.20
CA MET A 162 1.57 -5.45 -6.74
C MET A 162 1.66 -6.92 -7.11
N VAL A 163 2.05 -7.20 -8.36
CA VAL A 163 2.18 -8.56 -8.86
C VAL A 163 3.23 -9.29 -8.03
N GLY A 164 2.78 -10.32 -7.32
CA GLY A 164 3.62 -11.19 -6.49
C GLY A 164 3.63 -12.63 -7.00
N GLY A 165 4.58 -13.43 -6.51
CA GLY A 165 4.66 -14.86 -6.84
C GLY A 165 6.09 -15.38 -6.82
N VAL A 166 6.24 -16.70 -6.73
CA VAL A 166 7.55 -17.37 -6.72
C VAL A 166 8.35 -17.13 -8.01
N ASP A 167 7.64 -16.92 -9.12
CA ASP A 167 8.23 -16.70 -10.45
C ASP A 167 8.35 -15.20 -10.81
N LYS A 168 7.97 -14.29 -9.91
CA LYS A 168 7.98 -12.85 -10.16
C LYS A 168 9.29 -12.24 -9.67
N ASN A 169 9.82 -11.27 -10.41
CA ASN A 169 11.06 -10.62 -10.04
C ASN A 169 10.83 -9.69 -8.83
N PRO A 170 11.45 -9.95 -7.67
CA PRO A 170 11.22 -9.18 -6.45
C PRO A 170 11.81 -7.76 -6.50
N PHE A 171 12.62 -7.44 -7.51
CA PHE A 171 13.24 -6.12 -7.71
C PHE A 171 12.46 -5.24 -8.68
N THR A 172 11.37 -5.73 -9.26
CA THR A 172 10.50 -4.97 -10.16
C THR A 172 9.13 -4.80 -9.54
N ILE A 173 8.65 -3.55 -9.50
CA ILE A 173 7.27 -3.26 -9.10
C ILE A 173 6.40 -3.27 -10.35
N GLU A 174 5.69 -4.38 -10.55
CA GLU A 174 4.64 -4.50 -11.54
C GLU A 174 3.29 -4.33 -10.83
N LEU A 175 2.43 -3.46 -11.37
CA LEU A 175 1.13 -3.15 -10.79
C LEU A 175 0.02 -3.93 -11.49
N GLU A 176 -0.94 -4.39 -10.72
CA GLU A 176 -2.16 -5.02 -11.20
C GLU A 176 -3.41 -4.35 -10.61
N GLY A 177 -4.57 -4.58 -11.22
CA GLY A 177 -5.83 -4.09 -10.66
C GLY A 177 -6.27 -4.96 -9.50
N GLU A 178 -6.68 -4.36 -8.39
CA GLU A 178 -7.28 -5.08 -7.25
C GLU A 178 -8.77 -4.68 -7.17
N LEU A 179 -9.10 -3.53 -6.58
CA LEU A 179 -10.45 -2.97 -6.64
C LEU A 179 -10.71 -2.14 -7.92
N ALA A 180 -9.65 -1.67 -8.59
CA ALA A 180 -9.75 -1.01 -9.89
C ALA A 180 -9.73 -2.04 -11.04
N SER A 181 -10.61 -1.86 -12.02
CA SER A 181 -10.62 -2.63 -13.26
C SER A 181 -9.63 -2.09 -14.30
N SER A 182 -9.30 -0.80 -14.22
CA SER A 182 -8.37 -0.13 -15.12
C SER A 182 -7.83 1.14 -14.48
N TRP A 183 -6.69 1.62 -14.97
CA TRP A 183 -6.15 2.92 -14.60
C TRP A 183 -5.35 3.54 -15.74
N GLU A 184 -5.41 4.87 -15.83
CA GLU A 184 -4.63 5.66 -16.77
C GLU A 184 -4.04 6.86 -16.04
N ARG A 185 -2.87 7.32 -16.47
CA ARG A 185 -2.29 8.59 -16.02
C ARG A 185 -1.99 9.48 -17.20
N THR A 186 -2.18 10.78 -17.04
CA THR A 186 -1.72 11.74 -18.04
C THR A 186 -0.19 11.70 -18.15
N PRO A 187 0.40 12.00 -19.32
CA PRO A 187 1.85 11.95 -19.51
C PRO A 187 2.64 12.85 -18.56
N ASP A 188 2.02 13.94 -18.10
CA ASP A 188 2.57 14.88 -17.13
C ASP A 188 2.41 14.43 -15.68
N GLY A 189 1.72 13.31 -15.40
CA GLY A 189 1.52 12.78 -14.05
C GLY A 189 0.66 13.68 -13.16
N ALA A 190 -0.15 14.57 -13.75
CA ALA A 190 -1.02 15.49 -13.01
C ALA A 190 -2.41 14.90 -12.71
N LEU A 191 -2.89 13.95 -13.53
CA LEU A 191 -4.21 13.35 -13.37
C LEU A 191 -4.14 11.83 -13.53
N PHE A 192 -4.77 11.13 -12.59
CA PHE A 192 -4.94 9.68 -12.60
C PHE A 192 -6.44 9.38 -12.71
N SER A 193 -6.81 8.50 -13.64
CA SER A 193 -8.21 8.05 -13.85
C SER A 193 -8.30 6.56 -13.61
N PHE A 194 -9.35 6.12 -12.92
CA PHE A 194 -9.56 4.73 -12.53
C PHE A 194 -10.97 4.28 -12.91
N GLY A 195 -11.06 3.09 -13.50
CA GLY A 195 -12.30 2.32 -13.53
C GLY A 195 -12.39 1.44 -12.29
N ILE A 196 -13.54 1.41 -11.62
CA ILE A 196 -13.79 0.62 -10.42
C ILE A 196 -14.62 -0.61 -10.82
N ARG A 197 -14.26 -1.76 -10.24
CA ARG A 197 -14.98 -3.01 -10.48
C ARG A 197 -16.42 -2.95 -9.95
N ASP A 198 -17.35 -3.52 -10.71
CA ASP A 198 -18.79 -3.54 -10.39
C ASP A 198 -19.27 -4.87 -9.79
N ASP A 199 -18.37 -5.86 -9.68
CA ASP A 199 -18.64 -7.19 -9.14
C ASP A 199 -18.31 -7.33 -7.64
N ILE A 200 -17.84 -6.25 -7.01
CA ILE A 200 -17.34 -6.25 -5.64
C ILE A 200 -18.44 -5.88 -4.65
N LYS A 201 -18.47 -6.62 -3.55
CA LYS A 201 -19.33 -6.34 -2.39
C LYS A 201 -18.48 -6.26 -1.14
N TRP A 202 -18.93 -5.42 -0.22
CA TRP A 202 -18.50 -5.54 1.17
C TRP A 202 -18.92 -6.91 1.72
N GLN A 203 -18.23 -7.40 2.74
CA GLN A 203 -18.64 -8.59 3.47
C GLN A 203 -20.09 -8.47 3.96
N ASN A 204 -20.81 -9.59 3.94
CA ASN A 204 -22.20 -9.64 4.41
C ASN A 204 -22.30 -9.67 5.94
N ILE A 205 -21.78 -8.60 6.56
CA ILE A 205 -21.67 -8.39 8.00
C ILE A 205 -22.15 -6.97 8.28
N ALA A 206 -22.92 -6.78 9.35
CA ALA A 206 -23.37 -5.45 9.75
C ALA A 206 -22.15 -4.56 10.11
N PRO A 207 -22.17 -3.26 9.76
CA PRO A 207 -23.31 -2.52 9.20
C PRO A 207 -23.43 -2.57 7.65
N LEU A 208 -22.45 -3.15 6.94
CA LEU A 208 -22.37 -3.09 5.48
C LEU A 208 -23.34 -4.05 4.77
N ASN A 209 -23.63 -5.20 5.39
CA ASN A 209 -24.64 -6.17 4.93
C ASN A 209 -24.56 -6.52 3.44
N GLY A 210 -23.34 -6.67 2.88
CA GLY A 210 -23.17 -7.11 1.51
C GLY A 210 -23.46 -6.06 0.45
N ARG A 211 -23.57 -4.77 0.82
CA ARG A 211 -23.80 -3.70 -0.16
C ARG A 211 -22.67 -3.66 -1.20
N PRO A 212 -22.95 -3.23 -2.44
CA PRO A 212 -21.92 -3.04 -3.45
C PRO A 212 -20.82 -2.08 -2.98
N PHE A 213 -19.58 -2.37 -3.37
CA PHE A 213 -18.46 -1.45 -3.28
C PHE A 213 -18.54 -0.43 -4.42
N THR A 214 -18.21 0.83 -4.15
CA THR A 214 -18.29 1.92 -5.14
C THR A 214 -17.06 2.84 -5.08
N SER A 215 -16.87 3.65 -6.11
CA SER A 215 -15.86 4.71 -6.14
C SER A 215 -15.93 5.66 -4.93
N ALA A 216 -17.14 5.94 -4.42
CA ALA A 216 -17.35 6.79 -3.26
C ALA A 216 -16.73 6.21 -1.98
N ASP A 217 -16.67 4.88 -1.87
CA ASP A 217 -16.02 4.20 -0.74
C ASP A 217 -14.50 4.39 -0.78
N ALA A 218 -13.89 4.21 -1.96
CA ALA A 218 -12.47 4.47 -2.16
C ALA A 218 -12.12 5.93 -1.85
N LYS A 219 -12.92 6.87 -2.38
CA LYS A 219 -12.78 8.30 -2.12
C LYS A 219 -12.83 8.61 -0.62
N TYR A 220 -13.78 8.03 0.11
CA TYR A 220 -13.89 8.26 1.55
C TYR A 220 -12.61 7.87 2.30
N ALA A 221 -12.10 6.65 2.06
CA ALA A 221 -10.89 6.17 2.72
C ALA A 221 -9.68 7.07 2.39
N PHE A 222 -9.54 7.46 1.12
CA PHE A 222 -8.45 8.32 0.66
C PHE A 222 -8.54 9.76 1.16
N ASP A 223 -9.74 10.34 1.22
CA ASP A 223 -9.95 11.64 1.84
C ASP A 223 -9.54 11.61 3.32
N ARG A 224 -9.84 10.51 4.03
CA ARG A 224 -9.41 10.34 5.42
C ARG A 224 -7.89 10.24 5.55
N TYR A 225 -7.24 9.43 4.72
CA TYR A 225 -5.77 9.37 4.70
C TYR A 225 -5.14 10.73 4.39
N ALA A 226 -5.74 11.53 3.51
CA ALA A 226 -5.27 12.88 3.20
C ALA A 226 -5.49 13.88 4.35
N ALA A 227 -6.53 13.68 5.15
CA ALA A 227 -6.88 14.56 6.27
C ALA A 227 -6.05 14.27 7.53
N GLU A 228 -5.88 12.99 7.87
CA GLU A 228 -5.39 12.56 9.20
C GLU A 228 -4.57 11.27 9.17
N GLY A 229 -4.11 10.85 10.34
CA GLY A 229 -3.37 9.60 10.52
C GLY A 229 -1.89 9.69 10.17
N VAL A 230 -1.20 8.57 10.38
CA VAL A 230 0.27 8.47 10.24
C VAL A 230 0.74 8.39 8.78
N HIS A 231 -0.20 8.20 7.84
CA HIS A 231 0.06 7.99 6.42
C HIS A 231 -0.23 9.21 5.54
N LYS A 232 -0.58 10.35 6.15
CA LYS A 232 -0.95 11.59 5.46
C LYS A 232 0.09 12.11 4.46
N SER A 233 1.38 11.85 4.71
CA SER A 233 2.46 12.30 3.84
C SER A 233 2.38 11.74 2.41
N TYR A 234 1.79 10.55 2.21
CA TYR A 234 1.58 9.98 0.87
C TYR A 234 0.59 10.80 0.01
N TRP A 235 -0.27 11.59 0.65
CA TRP A 235 -1.35 12.34 0.02
C TRP A 235 -1.06 13.84 -0.09
N ALA A 236 0.14 14.29 0.31
CA ALA A 236 0.48 15.71 0.41
C ALA A 236 0.36 16.49 -0.91
N ASN A 237 0.55 15.80 -2.05
CA ASN A 237 0.46 16.41 -3.37
C ASN A 237 -0.92 16.24 -4.03
N VAL A 238 -1.89 15.57 -3.41
CA VAL A 238 -3.23 15.42 -3.98
C VAL A 238 -4.01 16.73 -3.85
N SER A 239 -4.52 17.25 -4.96
CA SER A 239 -5.36 18.46 -4.99
C SER A 239 -6.86 18.15 -4.93
N GLY A 240 -7.27 16.96 -5.37
CA GLY A 240 -8.67 16.54 -5.30
C GLY A 240 -8.90 15.12 -5.78
N ILE A 241 -9.99 14.53 -5.29
CA ILE A 241 -10.51 13.22 -5.72
C ILE A 241 -11.96 13.42 -6.14
N GLU A 242 -12.30 13.03 -7.36
CA GLU A 242 -13.66 13.08 -7.89
C GLU A 242 -14.17 11.68 -8.21
N THR A 243 -15.46 11.46 -7.97
CA THR A 243 -16.16 10.20 -8.24
C THR A 243 -17.47 10.52 -8.95
N PRO A 244 -17.43 10.75 -10.29
CA PRO A 244 -18.60 11.21 -11.03
C PRO A 244 -19.75 10.19 -11.07
N ASP A 245 -19.43 8.90 -10.87
CA ASP A 245 -20.37 7.79 -10.75
C ASP A 245 -19.73 6.65 -9.92
N ASP A 246 -20.50 5.60 -9.61
CA ASP A 246 -20.09 4.48 -8.76
C ASP A 246 -18.88 3.70 -9.30
N THR A 247 -18.59 3.79 -10.59
CA THR A 247 -17.58 2.98 -11.30
C THR A 247 -16.40 3.78 -11.83
N SER A 248 -16.35 5.09 -11.56
CA SER A 248 -15.33 6.00 -12.09
C SER A 248 -14.75 6.86 -10.98
N MET A 249 -13.43 7.04 -10.99
CA MET A 249 -12.75 7.92 -10.04
C MET A 249 -11.58 8.63 -10.72
N THR A 250 -11.35 9.89 -10.39
CA THR A 250 -10.16 10.64 -10.79
C THR A 250 -9.45 11.20 -9.57
N ILE A 251 -8.11 11.25 -9.62
CA ILE A 251 -7.28 11.86 -8.60
C ILE A 251 -6.37 12.89 -9.29
N ALA A 252 -6.52 14.15 -8.92
CA ALA A 252 -5.74 15.26 -9.42
C ALA A 252 -4.60 15.60 -8.46
N MET A 253 -3.43 15.92 -9.00
CA MET A 253 -2.25 16.35 -8.26
C MET A 253 -2.10 17.87 -8.30
N SER A 254 -1.63 18.46 -7.20
CA SER A 254 -1.17 19.84 -7.11
C SER A 254 0.23 20.05 -7.70
N LYS A 255 1.03 18.98 -7.74
CA LYS A 255 2.38 18.94 -8.32
C LYS A 255 2.58 17.59 -9.01
N VAL A 256 3.31 17.58 -10.13
CA VAL A 256 3.67 16.34 -10.84
C VAL A 256 4.30 15.35 -9.87
N THR A 257 3.63 14.21 -9.67
CA THR A 257 4.03 13.16 -8.73
C THR A 257 3.89 11.81 -9.43
N ALA A 258 4.90 11.44 -10.22
CA ALA A 258 4.83 10.28 -11.11
C ALA A 258 4.68 8.94 -10.37
N ASP A 259 5.11 8.89 -9.10
CA ASP A 259 5.12 7.75 -8.21
C ASP A 259 3.87 7.64 -7.31
N PHE A 260 2.92 8.59 -7.39
CA PHE A 260 1.69 8.58 -6.58
C PHE A 260 0.84 7.30 -6.74
N ILE A 261 0.99 6.61 -7.87
CA ILE A 261 0.30 5.34 -8.11
C ILE A 261 0.77 4.22 -7.15
N LEU A 262 1.99 4.27 -6.63
CA LEU A 262 2.56 3.24 -5.77
C LEU A 262 1.89 3.16 -4.38
N PRO A 263 1.61 4.28 -3.69
CA PRO A 263 0.75 4.27 -2.50
C PRO A 263 -0.56 3.50 -2.70
N LEU A 264 -1.21 3.60 -3.86
CA LEU A 264 -2.50 2.94 -4.13
C LEU A 264 -2.41 1.41 -4.20
N ALA A 265 -1.20 0.86 -4.36
CA ALA A 265 -0.90 -0.57 -4.28
C ALA A 265 -0.25 -0.99 -2.95
N SER A 266 -0.06 -0.04 -2.04
CA SER A 266 0.63 -0.28 -0.79
C SER A 266 -0.30 -0.84 0.27
N ARG A 267 0.23 -1.78 1.06
CA ARG A 267 -0.42 -2.32 2.27
C ARG A 267 -0.78 -1.25 3.32
N TYR A 268 -0.29 -0.02 3.18
CA TYR A 268 -0.60 1.10 4.07
C TYR A 268 -1.83 1.92 3.62
N GLN A 269 -2.33 1.70 2.40
CA GLN A 269 -3.45 2.45 1.80
C GLN A 269 -4.61 1.51 1.45
N THR A 270 -5.05 0.70 2.42
CA THR A 270 -6.22 -0.17 2.26
C THR A 270 -7.52 0.61 2.37
N ILE A 271 -8.56 0.15 1.69
CA ILE A 271 -9.87 0.81 1.68
C ILE A 271 -10.76 0.18 2.75
N PHE A 272 -11.25 1.03 3.65
CA PHE A 272 -12.12 0.69 4.78
C PHE A 272 -13.46 1.46 4.67
N PRO A 273 -14.55 0.92 5.24
CA PRO A 273 -15.88 1.49 5.08
C PRO A 273 -16.10 2.72 5.97
N LYS A 274 -16.85 3.69 5.44
CA LYS A 274 -17.24 4.90 6.18
C LYS A 274 -18.03 4.59 7.44
N GLU A 275 -18.88 3.58 7.37
CA GLU A 275 -19.80 3.20 8.44
C GLU A 275 -19.05 2.85 9.74
N LEU A 276 -17.91 2.15 9.66
CA LEU A 276 -17.14 1.83 10.86
C LEU A 276 -16.45 3.05 11.48
N VAL A 277 -16.07 4.03 10.65
CA VAL A 277 -15.49 5.29 11.14
C VAL A 277 -16.56 6.17 11.77
N ASP A 278 -17.69 6.36 11.08
CA ASP A 278 -18.80 7.20 11.56
C ASP A 278 -19.41 6.65 12.85
N ASP A 279 -19.49 5.33 13.00
CA ASP A 279 -19.96 4.68 14.22
C ASP A 279 -18.89 4.63 15.33
N GLY A 280 -17.65 5.07 15.04
CA GLY A 280 -16.54 5.06 15.99
C GLY A 280 -16.04 3.65 16.36
N THR A 281 -16.33 2.65 15.52
CA THR A 281 -16.02 1.24 15.79
C THR A 281 -14.83 0.70 14.99
N ILE A 282 -14.23 1.49 14.09
CA ILE A 282 -13.12 1.06 13.23
C ILE A 282 -11.87 0.59 14.00
N SER A 283 -11.69 1.02 15.26
CA SER A 283 -10.58 0.55 16.10
C SER A 283 -10.71 -0.91 16.53
N ASP A 284 -11.93 -1.43 16.63
CA ASP A 284 -12.24 -2.74 17.19
C ASP A 284 -12.91 -3.70 16.20
N LYS A 285 -13.52 -3.15 15.13
CA LYS A 285 -14.21 -3.89 14.08
C LYS A 285 -13.52 -3.71 12.74
N VAL A 286 -13.55 -4.77 11.94
CA VAL A 286 -13.03 -4.78 10.58
C VAL A 286 -14.05 -5.50 9.69
N VAL A 287 -14.51 -4.82 8.63
CA VAL A 287 -15.44 -5.37 7.65
C VAL A 287 -15.01 -4.85 6.29
N GLY A 288 -14.55 -5.74 5.42
CA GLY A 288 -13.86 -5.35 4.19
C GLY A 288 -14.43 -5.98 2.93
N THR A 289 -13.70 -5.82 1.84
CA THR A 289 -13.95 -6.48 0.54
C THR A 289 -13.08 -7.72 0.34
N GLY A 290 -12.17 -7.98 1.28
CA GLY A 290 -11.06 -8.91 1.13
C GLY A 290 -11.39 -10.38 1.37
N PRO A 291 -10.36 -11.23 1.23
CA PRO A 291 -10.49 -12.68 1.19
C PRO A 291 -10.82 -13.32 2.54
N MET A 292 -10.61 -12.62 3.65
CA MET A 292 -10.81 -13.15 4.99
C MET A 292 -11.82 -12.33 5.80
N ILE A 293 -12.57 -13.01 6.66
CA ILE A 293 -13.46 -12.43 7.67
C ILE A 293 -12.75 -12.56 9.02
N LEU A 294 -12.74 -11.50 9.83
CA LEU A 294 -12.28 -11.57 11.22
C LEU A 294 -13.38 -12.21 12.07
N ASP A 295 -13.10 -13.38 12.64
CA ASP A 295 -14.03 -14.09 13.54
C ASP A 295 -13.82 -13.67 15.00
N GLU A 296 -12.55 -13.53 15.42
CA GLU A 296 -12.16 -13.23 16.79
C GLU A 296 -10.84 -12.44 16.80
N ALA A 297 -10.74 -11.45 17.68
CA ALA A 297 -9.50 -10.76 18.01
C ALA A 297 -9.40 -10.56 19.52
N GLU A 298 -8.43 -11.22 20.14
CA GLU A 298 -8.09 -11.08 21.55
C GLU A 298 -6.75 -10.35 21.67
N ALA A 299 -6.78 -9.13 22.20
CA ALA A 299 -5.60 -8.27 22.35
C ALA A 299 -4.50 -8.98 23.16
N GLY A 300 -3.27 -8.97 22.63
CA GLY A 300 -2.11 -9.63 23.26
C GLY A 300 -2.11 -11.16 23.19
N SER A 301 -3.10 -11.78 22.53
CA SER A 301 -3.28 -13.23 22.46
C SER A 301 -3.28 -13.70 21.00
N HIS A 302 -4.39 -13.52 20.27
CA HIS A 302 -4.54 -14.05 18.91
C HIS A 302 -5.63 -13.32 18.10
N ALA A 303 -5.61 -13.54 16.78
CA ALA A 303 -6.69 -13.20 15.88
C ALA A 303 -7.02 -14.43 15.01
N VAL A 304 -8.32 -14.70 14.84
CA VAL A 304 -8.84 -15.81 14.04
C VAL A 304 -9.57 -15.25 12.84
N PHE A 305 -9.26 -15.81 11.67
CA PHE A 305 -9.88 -15.43 10.42
C PHE A 305 -10.46 -16.66 9.71
N SER A 306 -11.65 -16.50 9.15
CA SER A 306 -12.28 -17.46 8.24
C SER A 306 -12.25 -16.97 6.80
N LYS A 307 -12.35 -17.88 5.83
CA LYS A 307 -12.44 -17.52 4.40
C LYS A 307 -13.74 -16.75 4.17
N ASN A 308 -13.66 -15.63 3.46
CA ASN A 308 -14.82 -14.92 2.93
C ASN A 308 -15.42 -15.73 1.75
N PRO A 309 -16.61 -16.34 1.89
CA PRO A 309 -17.21 -17.14 0.82
C PRO A 309 -17.66 -16.30 -0.38
N ASP A 310 -17.85 -14.99 -0.18
CA ASP A 310 -18.34 -14.04 -1.18
C ASP A 310 -17.21 -13.23 -1.82
N TYR A 311 -15.93 -13.56 -1.57
CA TYR A 311 -14.79 -12.87 -2.17
C TYR A 311 -14.82 -12.95 -3.71
N PHE A 312 -14.56 -11.83 -4.36
CA PHE A 312 -14.71 -11.69 -5.81
C PHE A 312 -13.63 -12.44 -6.60
N GLU A 313 -12.41 -12.59 -6.06
CA GLU A 313 -11.34 -13.37 -6.68
C GLU A 313 -11.33 -14.81 -6.15
N ARG A 314 -12.16 -15.65 -6.76
CA ARG A 314 -12.41 -17.02 -6.29
C ARG A 314 -11.24 -18.00 -6.45
N GLU A 315 -10.23 -17.65 -7.25
CA GLU A 315 -9.09 -18.50 -7.58
C GLU A 315 -7.85 -18.26 -6.70
N VAL A 316 -7.89 -17.31 -5.77
CA VAL A 316 -6.72 -16.87 -4.98
C VAL A 316 -6.60 -17.61 -3.63
N LEU A 317 -7.59 -18.42 -3.24
CA LEU A 317 -7.65 -19.14 -1.94
C LEU A 317 -8.12 -20.59 -2.00
#